data_AF-A0A846GXA8-F1
#
_entry.id   AF-A0A846GXA8-F1
#
_cell.length_a   1.000
_cell.length_b   1.000
_cell.length_c   1.000
_cell.angle_alpha   90.00
_cell.angle_beta   90.00
_cell.angle_gamma   90.00
#
_symmetry.space_group_name_H-M   'P 1'
#
loop_
_entity.id
_entity.type
_entity.pdbx_description
1 polymer ?
#
loop_
_entity_poly.entity_id
_entity_poly.type
_entity_poly.pdbx_seq_one_letter_code
_entity_poly.pdbx_strand_id
1 'polypeptide(L)'
;MANLIRQRKAHLSGLGGFPHERLHQDNAYLFCKPYSMSNQTYNWQRFWCSPSERFDLGYDGYLCDPDVKSVNGYNPNPKLVTFREISEIPCLILLGEPGIGKTQAIEEEEKKLRAELKNTDDEILSLNLRSVSTEDQLNKKLFESPKFTRWQSGSHGLSATLRERLHIFLDSLDECLLRLETVAAILVDGLKDYKEHVNCLTLRIACRPAVLPSVLESELKEIFGEDSLGIYQLVPLRRKDVVKAAEANGIAPESFLEEVSIKNLVPLAIKPITLNFLMKNYSDRGQSLENKRMCGLF
;
A
#
# COMPACT_ATOMS: atom_id res chain seq x y z
N MET A 1 -39.92 59.14 6.41
CA MET A 1 -41.32 59.57 6.64
C MET A 1 -41.88 60.07 5.32
N ALA A 2 -43.02 59.53 4.89
CA ALA A 2 -43.80 59.88 3.69
C ALA A 2 -43.16 59.52 2.33
N ASN A 3 -43.86 58.95 1.33
CA ASN A 3 -45.22 58.45 1.24
C ASN A 3 -45.39 57.63 -0.07
N LEU A 4 -46.20 56.56 0.04
CA LEU A 4 -47.20 56.02 -0.91
C LEU A 4 -46.87 55.92 -2.42
N ILE A 5 -46.83 54.74 -3.06
CA ILE A 5 -47.92 53.78 -3.40
C ILE A 5 -49.00 54.35 -4.36
N ARG A 6 -49.24 53.58 -5.45
CA ARG A 6 -50.45 53.44 -6.34
C ARG A 6 -50.26 54.04 -7.73
N GLN A 7 -50.71 53.45 -8.86
CA GLN A 7 -51.59 52.30 -9.20
C GLN A 7 -51.38 52.00 -10.71
N ARG A 8 -51.39 50.73 -11.18
CA ARG A 8 -52.44 50.08 -12.04
C ARG A 8 -53.13 51.04 -13.03
N LYS A 9 -53.34 50.75 -14.34
CA LYS A 9 -53.84 49.52 -14.99
C LYS A 9 -53.99 49.76 -16.53
N ALA A 10 -53.92 48.67 -17.30
CA ALA A 10 -54.67 48.37 -18.55
C ALA A 10 -54.36 49.11 -19.89
N HIS A 11 -53.95 48.37 -20.93
CA HIS A 11 -54.87 47.91 -21.98
C HIS A 11 -54.25 46.81 -22.87
N LEU A 12 -55.05 45.80 -23.17
CA LEU A 12 -54.82 44.65 -24.07
C LEU A 12 -55.06 45.00 -25.55
N SER A 13 -54.27 44.39 -26.44
CA SER A 13 -54.56 43.85 -27.79
C SER A 13 -53.30 44.01 -28.67
N GLY A 14 -52.81 43.05 -29.45
CA GLY A 14 -53.16 41.66 -29.71
C GLY A 14 -52.16 41.08 -30.72
N LEU A 15 -52.18 39.74 -30.84
CA LEU A 15 -51.79 38.90 -31.98
C LEU A 15 -50.28 38.74 -32.33
N GLY A 16 -49.80 37.52 -32.08
CA GLY A 16 -49.14 36.71 -33.10
C GLY A 16 -47.61 36.59 -33.03
N GLY A 17 -47.12 35.43 -32.57
CA GLY A 17 -45.76 34.99 -32.86
C GLY A 17 -45.06 34.24 -31.72
N PHE A 18 -45.03 32.90 -31.82
CA PHE A 18 -44.08 31.94 -31.25
C PHE A 18 -43.46 32.19 -29.85
N PRO A 19 -43.74 31.33 -28.86
CA PRO A 19 -42.80 31.08 -27.77
C PRO A 19 -41.96 29.84 -28.06
N HIS A 20 -40.66 30.08 -28.22
CA HIS A 20 -39.58 29.11 -28.07
C HIS A 20 -39.82 28.25 -26.82
N GLU A 21 -39.92 26.93 -27.00
CA GLU A 21 -39.91 25.97 -25.91
C GLU A 21 -38.64 26.13 -25.08
N ARG A 22 -38.82 26.37 -23.78
CA ARG A 22 -37.78 26.26 -22.77
C ARG A 22 -37.49 24.78 -22.58
N LEU A 23 -36.40 24.29 -23.14
CA LEU A 23 -35.73 23.10 -22.64
C LEU A 23 -35.07 23.46 -21.32
N HIS A 24 -35.79 23.24 -20.22
CA HIS A 24 -35.21 23.23 -18.89
C HIS A 24 -34.28 22.02 -18.75
N GLN A 25 -33.13 22.30 -18.13
CA GLN A 25 -32.07 21.40 -17.78
C GLN A 25 -32.56 20.21 -16.95
N ASP A 26 -32.32 19.00 -17.45
CA ASP A 26 -32.19 17.79 -16.62
C ASP A 26 -30.83 17.14 -16.95
N ASN A 27 -29.74 17.85 -16.65
CA ASN A 27 -28.44 17.21 -16.48
C ASN A 27 -28.41 16.60 -15.07
N ALA A 28 -28.91 15.38 -14.96
CA ALA A 28 -28.65 14.53 -13.82
C ALA A 28 -27.14 14.25 -13.76
N TYR A 29 -26.43 15.06 -12.98
CA TYR A 29 -25.08 14.76 -12.54
C TYR A 29 -25.11 13.41 -11.83
N LEU A 30 -24.71 12.34 -12.53
CA LEU A 30 -24.27 11.11 -11.89
C LEU A 30 -23.07 11.48 -11.03
N PHE A 31 -23.33 11.73 -9.75
CA PHE A 31 -22.31 11.65 -8.71
C PHE A 31 -21.73 10.23 -8.75
N CYS A 32 -20.57 10.10 -9.38
CA CYS A 32 -19.73 8.94 -9.22
C CYS A 32 -19.39 8.87 -7.72
N LYS A 33 -20.06 7.98 -6.98
CA LYS A 33 -19.74 7.75 -5.57
C LYS A 33 -18.23 7.45 -5.50
N PRO A 34 -17.49 8.07 -4.56
CA PRO A 34 -16.09 7.73 -4.37
C PRO A 34 -15.96 6.23 -4.17
N TYR A 35 -15.03 5.62 -4.89
CA TYR A 35 -14.67 4.21 -4.76
C TYR A 35 -14.26 3.96 -3.30
N SER A 36 -15.21 3.47 -2.48
CA SER A 36 -14.88 2.91 -1.18
C SER A 36 -14.30 1.53 -1.45
N MET A 37 -12.97 1.42 -1.49
CA MET A 37 -12.32 0.11 -1.48
C MET A 37 -12.64 -0.53 -0.13
N SER A 38 -13.25 -1.71 -0.15
CA SER A 38 -13.36 -2.52 1.06
C SER A 38 -11.94 -2.88 1.53
N ASN A 39 -11.47 -2.21 2.58
CA ASN A 39 -10.23 -2.54 3.30
C ASN A 39 -10.42 -3.81 4.14
N GLN A 40 -10.93 -4.90 3.54
CA GLN A 40 -10.92 -6.19 4.19
C GLN A 40 -9.48 -6.71 4.25
N THR A 41 -9.02 -6.99 5.46
CA THR A 41 -7.77 -7.69 5.70
C THR A 41 -8.04 -9.19 5.70
N TYR A 42 -7.22 -9.94 4.97
CA TYR A 42 -7.37 -11.39 4.87
C TYR A 42 -6.26 -12.06 5.67
N ASN A 43 -6.58 -13.17 6.36
CA ASN A 43 -5.59 -13.93 7.13
C ASN A 43 -4.73 -14.84 6.22
N TRP A 44 -4.00 -14.20 5.31
CA TRP A 44 -3.05 -14.82 4.40
C TRP A 44 -1.60 -14.49 4.79
N GLN A 45 -0.68 -15.40 4.50
CA GLN A 45 0.75 -15.15 4.70
C GLN A 45 1.32 -14.59 3.41
N ARG A 46 2.04 -13.47 3.52
CA ARG A 46 2.77 -12.86 2.41
C ARG A 46 4.23 -13.31 2.39
N PHE A 47 4.77 -13.45 1.19
CA PHE A 47 6.14 -13.90 0.95
C PHE A 47 6.94 -12.86 0.18
N TRP A 48 8.24 -12.94 0.35
CA TRP A 48 9.22 -12.03 -0.21
C TRP A 48 10.37 -12.83 -0.81
N CYS A 49 11.08 -12.25 -1.77
CA CYS A 49 12.33 -12.81 -2.30
C CYS A 49 13.34 -11.69 -2.56
N SER A 50 14.62 -12.02 -2.69
CA SER A 50 15.58 -11.04 -3.21
C SER A 50 15.20 -10.64 -4.65
N PRO A 51 15.40 -9.38 -5.08
CA PRO A 51 15.06 -8.93 -6.44
C PRO A 51 15.81 -9.67 -7.56
N SER A 52 16.97 -10.26 -7.27
CA SER A 52 17.73 -11.08 -8.23
C SER A 52 17.20 -12.51 -8.34
N GLU A 53 16.36 -12.93 -7.40
CA GLU A 53 15.85 -14.28 -7.33
C GLU A 53 14.56 -14.44 -8.12
N ARG A 54 14.40 -15.62 -8.71
CA ARG A 54 13.16 -15.99 -9.38
C ARG A 54 12.30 -16.83 -8.43
N PHE A 55 11.00 -16.73 -8.61
CA PHE A 55 10.01 -17.59 -7.97
C PHE A 55 9.18 -18.29 -9.04
N ASP A 56 8.75 -19.49 -8.73
CA ASP A 56 7.97 -20.35 -9.61
C ASP A 56 6.47 -20.10 -9.42
N LEU A 57 5.78 -19.96 -10.54
CA LEU A 57 4.32 -19.99 -10.63
C LEU A 57 3.88 -21.40 -11.05
N GLY A 58 2.74 -21.84 -10.53
CA GLY A 58 2.10 -23.08 -10.93
C GLY A 58 1.59 -22.99 -12.38
N TYR A 59 1.19 -24.14 -12.94
CA TYR A 59 0.56 -24.19 -14.26
C TYR A 59 -0.71 -23.35 -14.36
N ASP A 60 -1.37 -23.10 -13.22
CA ASP A 60 -2.55 -22.25 -13.11
C ASP A 60 -2.22 -20.77 -12.93
N GLY A 61 -0.94 -20.37 -12.95
CA GLY A 61 -0.48 -18.97 -12.92
C GLY A 61 -0.40 -18.34 -11.52
N TYR A 62 -0.71 -19.09 -10.46
CA TYR A 62 -0.58 -18.64 -9.07
C TYR A 62 0.79 -18.97 -8.50
N LEU A 63 1.20 -18.28 -7.43
CA LEU A 63 2.43 -18.61 -6.73
C LEU A 63 2.39 -20.05 -6.20
N CYS A 64 3.38 -20.87 -6.56
CA CYS A 64 3.56 -22.19 -5.97
C CYS A 64 3.81 -22.06 -4.47
N ASP A 65 3.03 -22.77 -3.67
CA ASP A 65 3.04 -22.62 -2.21
C ASP A 65 4.37 -23.11 -1.61
N PRO A 66 5.18 -22.23 -0.98
CA PRO A 66 6.45 -22.62 -0.38
C PRO A 66 6.26 -23.50 0.87
N ASP A 67 5.07 -23.45 1.49
CA ASP A 67 4.76 -24.24 2.69
C ASP A 67 4.39 -25.69 2.34
N VAL A 68 4.05 -25.97 1.09
CA VAL A 68 3.74 -27.33 0.65
C VAL A 68 5.05 -28.08 0.51
N LYS A 69 5.34 -28.93 1.49
CA LYS A 69 6.22 -30.07 1.27
C LYS A 69 5.58 -30.86 0.12
N SER A 70 6.10 -30.73 -1.10
CA SER A 70 5.59 -31.55 -2.19
C SER A 70 5.65 -33.02 -1.80
N VAL A 71 4.91 -33.88 -2.52
CA VAL A 71 4.85 -35.34 -2.28
C VAL A 71 6.25 -35.98 -2.18
N ASN A 72 7.30 -35.31 -2.68
CA ASN A 72 8.71 -35.73 -2.64
C ASN A 72 9.64 -34.83 -1.80
N GLY A 73 9.12 -33.92 -0.98
CA GLY A 73 9.91 -32.99 -0.16
C GLY A 73 10.56 -31.83 -0.93
N TYR A 74 10.29 -31.69 -2.22
CA TYR A 74 10.72 -30.56 -3.05
C TYR A 74 9.90 -29.31 -2.72
N ASN A 75 10.57 -28.20 -2.38
CA ASN A 75 9.96 -26.88 -2.32
C ASN A 75 10.29 -26.17 -3.65
N PRO A 76 9.29 -25.81 -4.48
CA PRO A 76 9.54 -25.09 -5.74
C PRO A 76 10.07 -23.67 -5.51
N ASN A 77 9.87 -23.13 -4.32
CA ASN A 77 10.17 -21.75 -3.98
C ASN A 77 11.02 -21.67 -2.68
N PRO A 78 12.21 -22.30 -2.63
CA PRO A 78 12.98 -22.45 -1.39
C PRO A 78 13.61 -21.14 -0.90
N LYS A 79 13.65 -20.12 -1.76
CA LYS A 79 14.21 -18.80 -1.47
C LYS A 79 13.16 -17.77 -1.08
N LEU A 80 11.89 -18.16 -1.04
CA LEU A 80 10.84 -17.31 -0.51
C LEU A 80 10.93 -17.28 1.01
N VAL A 81 10.84 -16.08 1.55
CA VAL A 81 10.90 -15.82 2.99
C VAL A 81 9.66 -15.05 3.42
N THR A 82 9.25 -15.27 4.66
CA THR A 82 8.25 -14.48 5.36
C THR A 82 8.87 -13.18 5.87
N PHE A 83 8.03 -12.20 6.23
CA PHE A 83 8.53 -10.97 6.84
C PHE A 83 9.30 -11.24 8.15
N ARG A 84 8.83 -12.21 8.94
CA ARG A 84 9.44 -12.59 10.22
C ARG A 84 10.87 -13.13 10.05
N GLU A 85 11.16 -13.84 8.96
CA GLU A 85 12.51 -14.36 8.70
C GLU A 85 13.50 -13.25 8.34
N ILE A 86 13.02 -12.13 7.81
CA ILE A 86 13.86 -10.98 7.44
C ILE A 86 13.75 -9.82 8.45
N SER A 87 12.88 -9.93 9.46
CA SER A 87 12.57 -8.81 10.35
C SER A 87 13.71 -8.43 11.28
N GLU A 88 14.67 -9.32 11.50
CA GLU A 88 15.87 -9.06 12.32
C GLU A 88 16.90 -8.18 11.59
N ILE A 89 16.83 -8.08 10.26
CA ILE A 89 17.75 -7.24 9.47
C ILE A 89 17.47 -5.76 9.80
N PRO A 90 18.47 -4.98 10.27
CA PRO A 90 18.25 -3.61 10.75
C PRO A 90 17.66 -2.65 9.71
N CYS A 91 17.99 -2.79 8.43
CA CYS A 91 17.41 -1.98 7.36
C CYS A 91 16.80 -2.88 6.28
N LEU A 92 15.54 -2.63 5.91
CA LEU A 92 14.85 -3.36 4.84
C LEU A 92 14.27 -2.38 3.82
N ILE A 93 14.60 -2.60 2.56
CA ILE A 93 13.90 -2.00 1.42
C ILE A 93 12.91 -3.04 0.86
N LEU A 94 11.63 -2.73 0.96
CA LEU A 94 10.50 -3.58 0.61
C LEU A 94 9.92 -3.15 -0.73
N LEU A 95 10.25 -3.89 -1.77
CA LEU A 95 9.88 -3.63 -3.15
C LEU A 95 8.61 -4.35 -3.55
N GLY A 96 7.96 -3.87 -4.60
CA GLY A 96 6.81 -4.55 -5.17
C GLY A 96 6.02 -3.69 -6.15
N GLU A 97 5.33 -4.35 -7.06
CA GLU A 97 4.50 -3.72 -8.08
C GLU A 97 3.33 -2.92 -7.48
N PRO A 98 2.77 -1.94 -8.21
CA PRO A 98 1.54 -1.27 -7.81
C PRO A 98 0.43 -2.29 -7.54
N GLY A 99 -0.28 -2.13 -6.41
CA GLY A 99 -1.42 -2.98 -6.08
C GLY A 99 -1.11 -4.37 -5.55
N ILE A 100 0.17 -4.75 -5.43
CA ILE A 100 0.61 -6.04 -4.90
C ILE A 100 0.34 -6.19 -3.39
N GLY A 101 0.03 -5.09 -2.70
CA GLY A 101 -0.33 -5.06 -1.28
C GLY A 101 0.82 -4.79 -0.32
N LYS A 102 1.83 -4.00 -0.73
CA LYS A 102 2.95 -3.59 0.15
C LYS A 102 2.48 -2.90 1.42
N THR A 103 1.65 -1.85 1.28
CA THR A 103 1.07 -1.09 2.40
C THR A 103 0.37 -2.00 3.39
N GLN A 104 -0.51 -2.88 2.90
CA GLN A 104 -1.23 -3.82 3.76
C GLN A 104 -0.28 -4.79 4.48
N ALA A 105 0.72 -5.33 3.78
CA ALA A 105 1.71 -6.20 4.39
C ALA A 105 2.51 -5.48 5.49
N ILE A 106 2.90 -4.22 5.28
CA ILE A 106 3.61 -3.41 6.28
C ILE A 106 2.70 -3.09 7.47
N GLU A 107 1.46 -2.68 7.24
CA GLU A 107 0.49 -2.37 8.30
C GLU A 107 0.17 -3.59 9.18
N GLU A 108 0.06 -4.78 8.58
CA GLU A 108 -0.14 -6.03 9.30
C GLU A 108 1.05 -6.35 10.22
N GLU A 109 2.28 -6.16 9.74
CA GLU A 109 3.49 -6.40 10.52
C GLU A 109 3.70 -5.33 11.61
N GLU A 110 3.41 -4.06 11.31
CA GLU A 110 3.40 -3.01 12.34
C GLU A 110 2.40 -3.37 13.45
N LYS A 111 1.20 -3.84 13.09
CA LYS A 111 0.18 -4.23 14.06
C LYS A 111 0.61 -5.40 14.95
N LYS A 112 1.29 -6.41 14.38
CA LYS A 112 1.85 -7.54 15.15
C LYS A 112 2.94 -7.05 16.10
N LEU A 113 3.90 -6.29 15.58
CA LEU A 113 5.00 -5.72 16.37
C LEU A 113 4.46 -4.86 17.52
N ARG A 114 3.50 -3.99 17.23
CA ARG A 114 2.84 -3.14 18.24
C ARG A 114 2.10 -3.94 19.31
N ALA A 115 1.66 -5.17 19.01
CA ALA A 115 1.07 -6.06 20.00
C ALA A 115 2.13 -6.77 20.87
N GLU A 116 3.28 -7.11 20.28
CA GLU A 116 4.43 -7.72 20.97
C GLU A 116 5.12 -6.72 21.92
N LEU A 117 5.25 -5.46 21.48
CA LEU A 117 5.92 -4.38 22.20
C LEU A 117 5.05 -3.66 23.24
N LYS A 118 3.87 -4.19 23.60
CA LYS A 118 2.94 -3.52 24.53
C LYS A 118 3.52 -3.23 25.92
N ASN A 119 4.54 -3.98 26.34
CA ASN A 119 5.16 -3.89 27.67
C ASN A 119 6.66 -3.53 27.58
N THR A 120 7.08 -2.96 26.46
CA THR A 120 8.45 -2.49 26.24
C THR A 120 8.43 -0.98 26.05
N ASP A 121 9.57 -0.33 26.28
CA ASP A 121 9.75 1.09 26.01
C ASP A 121 10.15 1.38 24.54
N ASP A 122 10.15 0.35 23.68
CA ASP A 122 10.38 0.47 22.25
C ASP A 122 9.33 1.36 21.56
N GLU A 123 9.78 2.17 20.61
CA GLU A 123 8.94 3.11 19.88
C GLU A 123 8.69 2.64 18.45
N ILE A 124 7.46 2.85 17.95
CA ILE A 124 7.08 2.55 16.56
C ILE A 124 6.63 3.84 15.87
N LEU A 125 7.41 4.27 14.87
CA LEU A 125 7.16 5.45 14.06
C LEU A 125 6.83 5.06 12.61
N SER A 126 5.58 5.26 12.21
CA SER A 126 5.12 4.99 10.85
C SER A 126 4.79 6.29 10.12
N LEU A 127 5.29 6.44 8.90
CA LEU A 127 5.10 7.62 8.08
C LEU A 127 4.78 7.23 6.63
N ASN A 128 3.61 7.64 6.16
CA ASN A 128 3.28 7.58 4.74
C ASN A 128 3.85 8.81 4.03
N LEU A 129 4.83 8.59 3.14
CA LEU A 129 5.57 9.65 2.44
C LEU A 129 4.73 10.37 1.38
N ARG A 130 3.59 9.79 0.94
CA ARG A 130 2.62 10.49 0.09
C ARG A 130 2.02 11.72 0.77
N SER A 131 1.97 11.72 2.11
CA SER A 131 1.43 12.82 2.93
C SER A 131 2.43 13.94 3.21
N VAL A 132 3.64 13.87 2.65
CA VAL A 132 4.75 14.80 2.87
C VAL A 132 4.96 15.60 1.60
N SER A 133 4.83 16.93 1.69
CA SER A 133 4.98 17.83 0.54
C SER A 133 6.21 18.73 0.58
N THR A 134 6.89 18.84 1.72
CA THR A 134 8.07 19.69 1.91
C THR A 134 9.15 19.00 2.75
N GLU A 135 10.40 19.44 2.61
CA GLU A 135 11.53 18.93 3.39
C GLU A 135 11.33 19.17 4.89
N ASP A 136 10.87 20.37 5.26
CA ASP A 136 10.52 20.73 6.64
C ASP A 136 9.45 19.80 7.24
N GLN A 137 8.43 19.41 6.45
CA GLN A 137 7.44 18.45 6.91
C GLN A 137 8.01 17.06 7.11
N LEU A 138 8.96 16.62 6.26
CA LEU A 138 9.63 15.33 6.42
C LEU A 138 10.42 15.32 7.72
N ASN A 139 11.26 16.33 7.94
CA ASN A 139 12.06 16.47 9.16
C ASN A 139 11.18 16.50 10.41
N LYS A 140 10.12 17.31 10.40
CA LYS A 140 9.16 17.40 11.51
C LYS A 140 8.46 16.09 11.83
N LYS A 141 8.00 15.37 10.81
CA LYS A 141 7.24 14.13 11.00
C LYS A 141 8.12 12.92 11.32
N LEU A 142 9.39 12.95 10.95
CA LEU A 142 10.33 11.86 11.14
C LEU A 142 11.28 12.15 12.31
N PHE A 143 12.29 12.99 12.08
CA PHE A 143 13.41 13.23 12.99
C PHE A 143 13.06 14.09 14.21
N GLU A 144 12.15 15.05 14.07
CA GLU A 144 11.67 15.88 15.18
C GLU A 144 10.37 15.34 15.81
N SER A 145 9.97 14.12 15.44
CA SER A 145 8.76 13.52 15.98
C SER A 145 8.93 13.19 17.47
N PRO A 146 7.87 13.29 18.29
CA PRO A 146 7.97 12.97 19.72
C PRO A 146 8.50 11.55 19.99
N LYS A 147 8.23 10.60 19.09
CA LYS A 147 8.72 9.21 19.20
C LYS A 147 10.22 9.14 18.95
N PHE A 148 10.69 9.81 17.90
CA PHE A 148 12.12 9.85 17.57
C PHE A 148 12.90 10.55 18.69
N THR A 149 12.41 11.70 19.18
CA THR A 149 13.06 12.45 20.25
C THR A 149 13.10 11.66 21.58
N ARG A 150 12.05 10.90 21.92
CA ARG A 150 12.06 10.02 23.11
C ARG A 150 13.09 8.92 23.01
N TRP A 151 13.14 8.23 21.88
CA TRP A 151 14.15 7.20 21.63
C TRP A 151 15.58 7.78 21.71
N GLN A 152 15.79 8.98 21.13
CA GLN A 152 17.08 9.65 21.17
C GLN A 152 17.49 9.99 22.62
N SER A 153 16.59 10.53 23.44
CA SER A 153 16.89 10.90 24.82
C SER A 153 17.09 9.68 25.74
N GLY A 154 16.32 8.60 25.52
CA GLY A 154 16.45 7.32 26.24
C GLY A 154 17.73 6.55 25.89
N SER A 155 18.38 6.88 24.77
CA SER A 155 19.61 6.23 24.31
C SER A 155 20.89 6.69 25.02
N HIS A 156 20.84 7.74 25.84
CA HIS A 156 22.01 8.29 26.53
C HIS A 156 22.32 7.53 27.85
N GLY A 157 23.41 6.75 27.85
CA GLY A 157 23.99 6.15 29.07
C GLY A 157 23.75 4.65 29.28
N LEU A 158 22.97 3.99 28.41
CA LEU A 158 22.70 2.55 28.48
C LEU A 158 23.58 1.75 27.50
N SER A 159 23.98 0.54 27.92
CA SER A 159 24.66 -0.44 27.07
C SER A 159 23.79 -0.83 25.87
N ALA A 160 24.38 -1.10 24.70
CA ALA A 160 23.67 -1.42 23.45
C ALA A 160 22.65 -2.56 23.57
N THR A 161 22.82 -3.47 24.54
CA THR A 161 21.90 -4.59 24.80
C THR A 161 20.66 -4.21 25.62
N LEU A 162 20.66 -3.04 26.28
CA LEU A 162 19.58 -2.55 27.15
C LEU A 162 18.91 -1.28 26.59
N ARG A 163 19.20 -0.91 25.33
CA ARG A 163 18.61 0.28 24.69
C ARG A 163 17.25 -0.04 24.09
N GLU A 164 16.31 0.88 24.30
CA GLU A 164 15.03 0.94 23.62
C GLU A 164 15.25 1.00 22.10
N ARG A 165 14.47 0.23 21.34
CA ARG A 165 14.53 0.22 19.89
C ARG A 165 13.54 1.19 19.29
N LEU A 166 13.95 1.85 18.20
CA LEU A 166 13.05 2.62 17.35
C LEU A 166 12.78 1.85 16.06
N HIS A 167 11.52 1.50 15.85
CA HIS A 167 11.03 0.85 14.65
C HIS A 167 10.39 1.87 13.71
N ILE A 168 11.04 2.15 12.59
CA ILE A 168 10.59 3.12 11.59
C ILE A 168 10.04 2.39 10.37
N PHE A 169 8.78 2.70 10.02
CA PHE A 169 8.15 2.25 8.78
C PHE A 169 7.85 3.46 7.88
N LEU A 170 8.50 3.49 6.72
CA LEU A 170 8.28 4.48 5.67
C LEU A 170 7.57 3.79 4.50
N ASP A 171 6.35 4.21 4.19
CA ASP A 171 5.59 3.68 3.05
C ASP A 171 5.45 4.72 1.94
N SER A 172 5.21 4.23 0.72
CA SER A 172 4.95 5.05 -0.46
C SER A 172 6.10 5.98 -0.85
N LEU A 173 7.36 5.53 -0.73
CA LEU A 173 8.53 6.33 -1.13
C LEU A 173 8.43 6.75 -2.61
N ASP A 174 7.98 5.86 -3.49
CA ASP A 174 7.79 6.11 -4.92
C ASP A 174 6.63 7.07 -5.26
N GLU A 175 5.81 7.43 -4.27
CA GLU A 175 4.62 8.28 -4.46
C GLU A 175 4.69 9.56 -3.61
N CYS A 176 5.89 9.93 -3.16
CA CYS A 176 6.12 11.19 -2.46
C CYS A 176 5.88 12.39 -3.38
N LEU A 177 5.44 13.52 -2.81
CA LEU A 177 5.24 14.76 -3.56
C LEU A 177 6.55 15.51 -3.83
N LEU A 178 7.57 15.24 -3.01
CA LEU A 178 8.94 15.70 -3.22
C LEU A 178 9.61 14.88 -4.33
N ARG A 179 10.71 15.42 -4.89
CA ARG A 179 11.59 14.61 -5.74
C ARG A 179 12.18 13.49 -4.91
N LEU A 180 12.21 12.30 -5.50
CA LEU A 180 12.63 11.09 -4.81
C LEU A 180 14.09 11.17 -4.34
N GLU A 181 14.96 11.81 -5.13
CA GLU A 181 16.36 12.06 -4.77
C GLU A 181 16.48 13.00 -3.57
N THR A 182 15.59 13.99 -3.46
CA THR A 182 15.54 14.92 -2.32
C THR A 182 15.12 14.17 -1.05
N VAL A 183 14.09 13.31 -1.13
CA VAL A 183 13.68 12.48 0.01
C VAL A 183 14.82 11.54 0.42
N ALA A 184 15.47 10.88 -0.53
CA ALA A 184 16.60 10.00 -0.27
C ALA A 184 17.75 10.75 0.44
N ALA A 185 18.12 11.94 -0.03
CA ALA A 185 19.17 12.76 0.59
C ALA A 185 18.81 13.13 2.04
N ILE A 186 17.59 13.61 2.29
CA ILE A 186 17.15 13.98 3.64
C ILE A 186 17.16 12.79 4.59
N LEU A 187 16.69 11.62 4.12
CA LEU A 187 16.72 10.40 4.92
C LEU A 187 18.16 9.99 5.26
N VAL A 188 19.06 10.00 4.28
CA VAL A 188 20.47 9.65 4.45
C VAL A 188 21.16 10.62 5.40
N ASP A 189 21.04 11.92 5.16
CA ASP A 189 21.70 12.96 5.97
C ASP A 189 21.19 12.89 7.42
N GLY A 190 19.88 12.80 7.62
CA GLY A 190 19.29 12.69 8.95
C GLY A 190 19.69 11.40 9.67
N LEU A 191 19.86 10.27 8.97
CA LEU A 191 20.30 9.01 9.58
C LEU A 191 21.80 8.97 9.88
N LYS A 192 22.63 9.67 9.11
CA LYS A 192 24.09 9.78 9.33
C LYS A 192 24.42 10.38 10.69
N ASP A 193 23.63 11.36 11.13
CA ASP A 193 23.76 11.99 12.45
C ASP A 193 23.57 10.99 13.61
N TYR A 194 22.94 9.83 13.34
CA TYR A 194 22.68 8.78 14.32
C TYR A 194 23.40 7.47 14.01
N LYS A 195 24.47 7.50 13.20
CA LYS A 195 25.22 6.29 12.79
C LYS A 195 25.69 5.44 13.98
N GLU A 196 26.07 6.05 15.10
CA GLU A 196 26.49 5.32 16.31
C GLU A 196 25.34 4.60 17.04
N HIS A 197 24.09 4.93 16.70
CA HIS A 197 22.86 4.44 17.31
C HIS A 197 22.05 3.51 16.39
N VAL A 198 22.51 3.24 15.16
CA VAL A 198 21.77 2.40 14.19
C VAL A 198 21.49 0.98 14.69
N ASN A 199 22.28 0.49 15.64
CA ASN A 199 22.10 -0.84 16.26
C ASN A 199 20.80 -0.96 17.09
N CYS A 200 20.22 0.17 17.51
CA CYS A 200 18.90 0.24 18.16
C CYS A 200 17.83 0.86 17.25
N LEU A 201 18.07 0.93 15.94
CA LEU A 201 17.11 1.40 14.95
C LEU A 201 16.79 0.28 13.95
N THR A 202 15.50 0.10 13.66
CA THR A 202 15.09 -0.72 12.52
C THR A 202 14.34 0.13 11.52
N LEU A 203 14.77 0.13 10.25
CA LEU A 203 14.19 0.95 9.18
C LEU A 203 13.57 0.08 8.09
N ARG A 204 12.29 0.29 7.76
CA ARG A 204 11.54 -0.44 6.72
C ARG A 204 11.05 0.59 5.71
N ILE A 205 11.49 0.49 4.46
CA ILE A 205 11.15 1.45 3.39
C ILE A 205 10.42 0.72 2.28
N ALA A 206 9.16 1.07 2.02
CA ALA A 206 8.41 0.55 0.88
C ALA A 206 8.59 1.41 -0.37
N CYS A 207 8.90 0.78 -1.50
CA CYS A 207 9.10 1.46 -2.77
C CYS A 207 8.67 0.59 -3.98
N ARG A 208 8.58 1.18 -5.17
CA ARG A 208 8.49 0.45 -6.44
C ARG A 208 9.90 0.06 -6.91
N PRO A 209 10.10 -1.14 -7.50
CA PRO A 209 11.41 -1.58 -7.95
C PRO A 209 12.09 -0.61 -8.93
N ALA A 210 11.34 -0.11 -9.92
CA ALA A 210 11.90 0.65 -11.05
C ALA A 210 12.38 2.07 -10.70
N VAL A 211 12.04 2.58 -9.52
CA VAL A 211 12.34 3.97 -9.13
C VAL A 211 13.23 4.06 -7.90
N LEU A 212 13.62 2.94 -7.29
CA LEU A 212 14.50 2.97 -6.12
C LEU A 212 15.81 3.70 -6.47
N PRO A 213 16.16 4.80 -5.78
CA PRO A 213 17.41 5.50 -6.06
C PRO A 213 18.62 4.65 -5.67
N SER A 214 19.55 4.44 -6.59
CA SER A 214 20.78 3.66 -6.32
C SER A 214 21.61 4.28 -5.19
N VAL A 215 21.62 5.61 -5.09
CA VAL A 215 22.29 6.35 -4.00
C VAL A 215 21.71 5.97 -2.64
N LEU A 216 20.39 5.78 -2.54
CA LEU A 216 19.75 5.42 -1.27
C LEU A 216 20.24 4.05 -0.78
N GLU A 217 20.38 3.07 -1.67
CA GLU A 217 20.92 1.76 -1.32
C GLU A 217 22.37 1.85 -0.82
N SER A 218 23.25 2.51 -1.57
CA SER A 218 24.68 2.60 -1.23
C SER A 218 24.91 3.33 0.09
N GLU A 219 24.18 4.41 0.33
CA GLU A 219 24.33 5.21 1.55
C GLU A 219 23.75 4.48 2.78
N LEU A 220 22.64 3.75 2.63
CA LEU A 220 22.10 2.94 3.72
C LEU A 220 23.03 1.78 4.09
N LYS A 221 23.73 1.16 3.11
CA LYS A 221 24.79 0.18 3.39
C LYS A 221 25.93 0.79 4.18
N GLU A 222 26.34 2.02 3.87
CA GLU A 222 27.38 2.71 4.62
C GLU A 222 26.95 3.04 6.07
N ILE A 223 25.68 3.37 6.27
CA ILE A 223 25.12 3.73 7.58
C ILE A 223 24.92 2.50 8.47
N PHE A 224 24.26 1.45 7.97
CA PHE A 224 23.89 0.27 8.77
C PHE A 224 24.93 -0.86 8.72
N GLY A 225 25.79 -0.87 7.70
CA GLY A 225 26.68 -1.99 7.34
C GLY A 225 26.10 -2.84 6.21
N GLU A 226 27.00 -3.43 5.42
CA GLU A 226 26.64 -4.23 4.22
C GLU A 226 25.69 -5.40 4.54
N ASP A 227 25.94 -6.12 5.64
CA ASP A 227 25.13 -7.27 6.06
C ASP A 227 23.84 -6.88 6.80
N SER A 228 23.66 -5.58 7.09
CA SER A 228 22.52 -5.04 7.84
C SER A 228 21.46 -4.40 6.95
N LEU A 229 21.66 -4.37 5.63
CA LEU A 229 20.67 -3.94 4.64
C LEU A 229 20.17 -5.14 3.83
N GLY A 230 18.85 -5.38 3.87
CA GLY A 230 18.16 -6.32 3.01
C GLY A 230 17.27 -5.63 1.99
N ILE A 231 17.27 -6.10 0.75
CA ILE A 231 16.31 -5.67 -0.27
C ILE A 231 15.46 -6.88 -0.65
N TYR A 232 14.15 -6.75 -0.51
CA TYR A 232 13.20 -7.83 -0.72
C TYR A 232 12.00 -7.37 -1.51
N GLN A 233 11.56 -8.18 -2.46
CA GLN A 233 10.41 -7.92 -3.31
C GLN A 233 9.22 -8.79 -2.89
N LEU A 234 8.06 -8.16 -2.74
CA LEU A 234 6.80 -8.84 -2.44
C LEU A 234 6.33 -9.65 -3.66
N VAL A 235 6.05 -10.94 -3.45
CA VAL A 235 5.61 -11.84 -4.52
C VAL A 235 4.08 -11.91 -4.63
N PRO A 236 3.55 -12.42 -5.76
CA PRO A 236 2.11 -12.54 -5.99
C PRO A 236 1.41 -13.50 -5.02
N LEU A 237 0.08 -13.44 -4.99
CA LEU A 237 -0.75 -14.30 -4.14
C LEU A 237 -0.70 -15.77 -4.60
N ARG A 238 -0.76 -16.70 -3.64
CA ARG A 238 -0.98 -18.12 -3.91
C ARG A 238 -2.45 -18.36 -4.20
N ARG A 239 -2.77 -19.47 -4.85
CA ARG A 239 -4.17 -19.88 -5.08
C ARG A 239 -4.97 -19.94 -3.78
N LYS A 240 -4.39 -20.52 -2.71
CA LYS A 240 -5.04 -20.61 -1.39
C LYS A 240 -5.30 -19.25 -0.74
N ASP A 241 -4.51 -18.23 -1.06
CA ASP A 241 -4.74 -16.87 -0.57
C ASP A 241 -5.97 -16.27 -1.27
N VAL A 242 -6.15 -16.52 -2.57
CA VAL A 242 -7.35 -16.13 -3.33
C VAL A 242 -8.61 -16.85 -2.83
N VAL A 243 -8.50 -18.14 -2.51
CA VAL A 243 -9.59 -18.91 -1.88
C VAL A 243 -10.03 -18.24 -0.58
N LYS A 244 -9.09 -17.97 0.33
CA LYS A 244 -9.38 -17.32 1.62
C LYS A 244 -10.06 -15.97 1.45
N ALA A 245 -9.62 -15.17 0.47
CA ALA A 245 -10.23 -13.88 0.19
C ALA A 245 -11.67 -14.03 -0.34
N ALA A 246 -11.93 -15.00 -1.23
CA ALA A 246 -13.27 -15.28 -1.72
C ALA A 246 -14.21 -15.73 -0.58
N GLU A 247 -13.77 -16.66 0.28
CA GLU A 247 -14.53 -17.14 1.44
C GLU A 247 -14.89 -15.99 2.39
N ALA A 248 -13.92 -15.11 2.70
CA ALA A 248 -14.14 -13.95 3.56
C ALA A 248 -15.17 -12.95 3.01
N ASN A 249 -15.37 -12.93 1.69
CA ASN A 249 -16.37 -12.11 1.01
C ASN A 249 -17.68 -12.88 0.71
N GLY A 250 -17.85 -14.11 1.24
CA GLY A 250 -19.04 -14.92 1.00
C GLY A 250 -19.18 -15.41 -0.45
N ILE A 251 -18.08 -15.45 -1.21
CA ILE A 251 -18.04 -15.92 -2.59
C ILE A 251 -17.66 -17.41 -2.59
N ALA A 252 -18.38 -18.23 -3.35
CA ALA A 252 -18.03 -19.63 -3.56
C ALA A 252 -16.67 -19.73 -4.31
N PRO A 253 -15.59 -20.22 -3.66
CA PRO A 253 -14.24 -20.08 -4.21
C PRO A 253 -14.03 -20.82 -5.52
N GLU A 254 -14.55 -22.04 -5.62
CA GLU A 254 -14.35 -22.87 -6.82
C GLU A 254 -15.00 -22.26 -8.05
N SER A 255 -16.25 -21.79 -7.94
CA SER A 255 -16.95 -21.12 -9.05
C SER A 255 -16.27 -19.81 -9.46
N PHE A 256 -15.78 -19.04 -8.50
CA PHE A 256 -15.05 -17.81 -8.78
C PHE A 256 -13.71 -18.08 -9.48
N LEU A 257 -12.94 -19.04 -8.98
CA LEU A 257 -11.65 -19.42 -9.57
C LEU A 257 -11.80 -20.02 -10.96
N GLU A 258 -12.86 -20.80 -11.20
CA GLU A 258 -13.21 -21.31 -12.52
C GLU A 258 -13.48 -20.15 -13.50
N GLU A 259 -14.29 -19.16 -13.12
CA GLU A 259 -14.55 -17.98 -13.95
C GLU A 259 -13.29 -17.14 -14.22
N VAL A 260 -12.43 -16.97 -13.21
CA VAL A 260 -11.12 -16.31 -13.36
C VAL A 260 -10.25 -17.09 -14.35
N SER A 261 -10.23 -18.42 -14.27
CA SER A 261 -9.43 -19.28 -15.14
C SER A 261 -9.94 -19.27 -16.58
N ILE A 262 -11.24 -19.49 -16.79
CA ILE A 262 -11.88 -19.53 -18.12
C ILE A 262 -11.64 -18.22 -18.89
N LYS A 263 -11.59 -17.10 -18.18
CA LYS A 263 -11.38 -15.76 -18.78
C LYS A 263 -9.93 -15.30 -18.79
N ASN A 264 -8.99 -16.16 -18.38
CA ASN A 264 -7.55 -15.85 -18.30
C ASN A 264 -7.24 -14.62 -17.44
N LEU A 265 -7.98 -14.45 -16.33
CA LEU A 265 -7.86 -13.30 -15.41
C LEU A 265 -6.92 -13.57 -14.23
N VAL A 266 -6.21 -14.71 -14.20
CA VAL A 266 -5.25 -15.04 -13.13
C VAL A 266 -4.21 -13.93 -12.90
N PRO A 267 -3.59 -13.31 -13.94
CA PRO A 267 -2.64 -12.22 -13.73
C PRO A 267 -3.21 -11.01 -12.97
N LEU A 268 -4.54 -10.85 -12.96
CA LEU A 268 -5.24 -9.86 -12.13
C LEU A 268 -5.60 -10.43 -10.76
N ALA A 269 -5.96 -11.72 -10.65
CA ALA A 269 -6.31 -12.33 -9.37
C ALA A 269 -5.10 -12.50 -8.41
N ILE A 270 -3.88 -12.52 -8.92
CA ILE A 270 -2.66 -12.69 -8.10
C ILE A 270 -2.20 -11.40 -7.39
N LYS A 271 -2.90 -10.26 -7.57
CA LYS A 271 -2.63 -9.01 -6.84
C LYS A 271 -3.87 -8.60 -6.04
N PRO A 272 -3.74 -8.23 -4.74
CA PRO A 272 -4.87 -7.87 -3.89
C PRO A 272 -5.82 -6.82 -4.47
N ILE A 273 -5.31 -5.73 -5.05
CA ILE A 273 -6.17 -4.64 -5.54
C ILE A 273 -7.09 -5.10 -6.68
N THR A 274 -6.53 -5.85 -7.63
CA THR A 274 -7.26 -6.35 -8.79
C THR A 274 -8.10 -7.56 -8.43
N LEU A 275 -7.68 -8.37 -7.45
CA LEU A 275 -8.53 -9.42 -6.87
C LEU A 275 -9.79 -8.84 -6.23
N ASN A 276 -9.67 -7.78 -5.43
CA ASN A 276 -10.82 -7.11 -4.84
C ASN A 276 -11.77 -6.57 -5.92
N PHE A 277 -11.24 -6.01 -7.01
CA PHE A 277 -12.04 -5.59 -8.16
C PHE A 277 -12.76 -6.77 -8.80
N LEU A 278 -12.08 -7.90 -9.04
CA LEU A 278 -12.69 -9.10 -9.61
C LEU A 278 -13.82 -9.64 -8.71
N MET A 279 -13.57 -9.81 -7.42
CA MET A 279 -14.56 -10.30 -6.46
C MET A 279 -15.80 -9.40 -6.40
N LYS A 280 -15.60 -8.07 -6.38
CA LYS A 280 -16.70 -7.12 -6.41
C LYS A 280 -17.54 -7.24 -7.68
N ASN A 281 -16.90 -7.29 -8.86
CA ASN A 281 -17.63 -7.45 -10.12
C ASN A 281 -18.37 -8.78 -10.21
N TYR A 282 -17.76 -9.85 -9.68
CA TYR A 282 -18.39 -11.17 -9.61
C TYR A 282 -19.66 -11.15 -8.76
N SER A 283 -19.62 -10.55 -7.58
CA SER A 283 -20.78 -10.42 -6.69
C SER A 283 -21.87 -9.51 -7.27
N ASP A 284 -21.48 -8.35 -7.82
CA ASP A 284 -22.42 -7.35 -8.35
C ASP A 284 -23.18 -7.83 -9.59
N ARG A 285 -22.60 -8.78 -10.36
CA ARG A 285 -23.16 -9.27 -11.64
C ARG A 285 -23.75 -10.67 -11.56
N GLY A 286 -24.08 -11.15 -10.36
CA GLY A 286 -24.72 -12.44 -10.20
C GLY A 286 -23.82 -13.62 -10.56
N GLN A 287 -22.56 -13.58 -10.09
CA GLN A 287 -21.58 -14.66 -10.22
C GLN A 287 -21.05 -14.87 -11.66
N SER A 288 -20.85 -13.78 -12.40
CA SER A 288 -20.21 -13.82 -13.73
C SER A 288 -19.29 -12.63 -13.98
N LEU A 289 -18.09 -12.88 -14.51
CA LEU A 289 -17.14 -11.83 -14.87
C LEU A 289 -17.31 -11.45 -16.36
N GLU A 290 -18.20 -10.54 -16.75
CA GLU A 290 -18.39 -10.21 -18.17
C GLU A 290 -17.15 -9.58 -18.86
N ASN A 291 -16.82 -10.04 -20.07
CA ASN A 291 -15.83 -9.44 -20.96
C ASN A 291 -16.41 -8.20 -21.67
N LYS A 292 -16.54 -7.07 -20.98
CA LYS A 292 -16.50 -5.77 -21.68
C LYS A 292 -15.08 -5.26 -21.59
N ARG A 293 -14.48 -4.95 -22.75
CA ARG A 293 -13.13 -4.38 -22.90
C ARG A 293 -12.84 -3.44 -21.73
N MET A 294 -11.78 -3.73 -20.98
CA MET A 294 -11.18 -2.83 -19.99
C MET A 294 -10.58 -1.61 -20.72
N CYS A 295 -11.41 -0.82 -21.39
CA CYS A 295 -11.07 0.49 -21.90
C CYS A 295 -11.17 1.46 -20.73
N GLY A 296 -10.08 1.66 -20.00
CA GLY A 296 -10.02 2.70 -18.96
C GLY A 296 -9.04 2.50 -17.80
N LEU A 297 -8.14 1.52 -17.86
CA LEU A 297 -7.08 1.36 -16.86
C LEU A 297 -5.74 1.04 -17.53
N PHE A 298 -5.22 2.00 -18.27
CA PHE A 298 -3.79 2.19 -18.55
C PHE A 298 -3.52 3.68 -18.59
#